data_AF-A0AAU7GA09-F1
#
_entry.id   AF-A0AAU7GA09-F1
#
_cell.length_a   1.000
_cell.length_b   1.000
_cell.length_c   1.000
_cell.angle_alpha   90.00
_cell.angle_beta   90.00
_cell.angle_gamma   90.00
#
_symmetry.space_group_name_H-M   'P 1'
#
loop_
_entity.id
_entity.type
_entity.pdbx_description
1 polymer ?
#
loop_
_entity_poly.entity_id
_entity_poly.type
_entity_poly.pdbx_seq_one_letter_code
_entity_poly.pdbx_strand_id
1 'polypeptide(L)'
;MSESEITGATTLGPGHVPGGIPLKIRLSEADLSALARIAKRKDTTAAALVEQLVLGALAHAEVPAAAESTPKRRHTTYEQATSGYRAD
;
A
#
# COMPACT_ATOMS: atom_id res chain seq x y z
N MET A 1 -17.12 16.81 17.49
CA MET A 1 -16.05 16.43 16.54
C MET A 1 -16.75 15.71 15.39
N SER A 2 -16.85 16.35 14.22
CA SER A 2 -17.64 15.89 13.08
C SER A 2 -16.84 14.93 12.19
N GLU A 3 -17.49 13.88 11.72
CA GLU A 3 -16.96 12.75 10.91
C GLU A 3 -16.45 13.14 9.51
N SER A 4 -16.29 14.43 9.23
CA SER A 4 -16.01 15.00 7.89
C SER A 4 -14.54 15.07 7.54
N GLU A 5 -13.62 14.82 8.48
CA GLU A 5 -12.16 14.84 8.23
C GLU A 5 -11.60 13.47 7.80
N ILE A 6 -12.45 12.55 7.37
CA ILE A 6 -12.02 11.32 6.68
C ILE A 6 -11.83 11.67 5.20
N THR A 7 -10.81 12.48 4.93
CA THR A 7 -10.46 12.93 3.59
C THR A 7 -10.08 11.71 2.74
N GLY A 8 -10.81 11.53 1.64
CA GLY A 8 -10.74 10.35 0.78
C GLY A 8 -9.38 10.11 0.12
N ALA A 9 -9.25 8.94 -0.51
CA ALA A 9 -8.10 8.57 -1.34
C ALA A 9 -7.83 9.70 -2.35
N THR A 10 -6.69 10.36 -2.20
CA THR A 10 -6.28 11.43 -3.09
C THR A 10 -6.03 10.80 -4.47
N THR A 11 -6.93 11.05 -5.42
CA THR A 11 -6.76 10.71 -6.83
C THR A 11 -5.91 11.82 -7.44
N LEU A 12 -4.60 11.73 -7.27
CA LEU A 12 -3.67 12.75 -7.75
C LEU A 12 -3.30 12.52 -9.23
N GLY A 13 -3.31 13.61 -10.00
CA GLY A 13 -3.00 13.65 -11.42
C GLY A 13 -1.56 13.25 -11.76
N PRO A 14 -1.24 13.14 -13.07
CA PRO A 14 0.03 12.60 -13.54
C PRO A 14 1.21 13.44 -13.04
N GLY A 15 2.14 12.79 -12.33
CA GLY A 15 3.36 13.40 -11.79
C GLY A 15 3.43 13.48 -10.25
N HIS A 16 2.38 13.07 -9.52
CA HIS A 16 2.46 12.96 -8.07
C HIS A 16 2.89 11.55 -7.65
N VAL A 17 3.83 11.48 -6.71
CA VAL A 17 4.11 10.25 -5.97
C VAL A 17 2.81 9.83 -5.31
N PRO A 18 2.30 8.59 -5.50
CA PRO A 18 1.04 8.17 -4.91
C PRO A 18 1.10 8.42 -3.41
N GLY A 19 0.26 9.34 -2.93
CA GLY A 19 0.10 9.58 -1.50
C GLY A 19 -0.25 8.25 -0.86
N GLY A 20 0.58 7.80 0.08
CA GLY A 20 0.49 6.46 0.65
C GLY A 20 -0.91 6.11 1.15
N ILE A 21 -1.20 4.81 1.26
CA ILE A 21 -2.50 4.33 1.74
C ILE A 21 -2.63 4.70 3.22
N PRO A 22 -3.67 5.46 3.63
CA PRO A 22 -3.86 5.76 5.04
C PRO A 22 -4.18 4.49 5.82
N LEU A 23 -3.38 4.20 6.86
CA LEU A 23 -3.56 3.04 7.73
C LEU A 23 -4.22 3.43 9.05
N LYS A 24 -5.18 2.62 9.50
CA LYS A 24 -5.73 2.68 10.85
C LYS A 24 -5.13 1.54 11.67
N ILE A 25 -4.31 1.88 12.66
CA ILE A 25 -3.62 0.92 13.52
C ILE A 25 -4.19 1.06 14.92
N ARG A 26 -4.47 -0.07 15.57
CA ARG A 26 -4.86 -0.09 16.99
C ARG A 26 -3.61 -0.32 17.83
N LEU A 27 -3.35 0.59 18.74
CA LEU A 27 -2.25 0.52 19.71
C LEU A 27 -2.84 0.49 21.12
N SER A 28 -2.11 -0.11 22.06
CA SER A 28 -2.42 0.08 23.47
C SER A 28 -2.15 1.53 23.88
N GLU A 29 -2.76 1.97 24.97
CA GLU A 29 -2.53 3.32 25.51
C GLU A 29 -1.04 3.53 25.89
N ALA A 30 -0.42 2.50 26.47
CA ALA A 30 1.00 2.51 26.82
C ALA A 30 1.89 2.73 25.58
N ASP A 31 1.61 1.99 24.50
CA ASP A 31 2.38 2.09 23.25
C ASP A 31 2.20 3.44 22.58
N LEU A 32 0.97 3.96 22.54
CA LEU A 32 0.69 5.29 21.98
C LEU A 32 1.44 6.38 22.76
N SER A 33 1.47 6.29 24.09
CA SER A 33 2.18 7.25 24.95
C SER A 33 3.71 7.20 24.75
N ALA A 34 4.26 5.99 24.57
CA ALA A 34 5.68 5.80 24.31
C ALA A 34 6.05 6.38 22.93
N LEU A 35 5.24 6.08 21.91
CA LEU A 35 5.41 6.58 20.55
C LEU A 35 5.42 8.11 20.51
N ALA A 36 4.45 8.76 21.15
CA ALA A 36 4.36 10.22 21.21
C ALA A 36 5.59 10.85 21.91
N ARG A 37 6.07 10.24 23.00
CA ARG A 37 7.28 10.71 23.70
C ARG A 37 8.53 10.60 22.84
N ILE A 38 8.71 9.49 22.14
CA ILE A 38 9.88 9.28 21.26
C ILE A 38 9.82 10.24 20.08
N ALA A 39 8.65 10.41 19.46
CA ALA A 39 8.44 11.34 18.36
C ALA A 39 8.82 12.78 18.75
N LYS A 40 8.35 13.23 19.93
CA LYS A 40 8.72 14.54 20.48
C LYS A 40 10.22 14.69 20.70
N ARG A 41 10.90 13.66 21.22
CA ARG A 41 12.36 13.69 21.45
C ARG A 41 13.17 13.76 20.15
N LYS A 42 12.60 13.29 19.04
CA LYS A 42 13.23 13.22 17.71
C LYS A 42 12.76 14.35 16.78
N ASP A 43 12.02 15.33 17.29
CA ASP A 43 11.42 16.43 16.51
C ASP A 43 10.66 15.92 15.27
N THR A 44 9.89 14.85 15.43
CA THR A 44 9.12 14.20 14.36
C THR A 44 7.68 13.90 14.80
N THR A 45 6.87 13.37 13.89
CA THR A 45 5.49 12.95 14.18
C THR A 45 5.42 11.46 14.50
N ALA A 46 4.41 11.07 15.28
CA ALA A 46 4.14 9.66 15.57
C ALA A 46 3.89 8.85 14.29
N ALA A 47 3.21 9.44 13.29
CA ALA A 47 2.96 8.81 12.00
C ALA A 47 4.25 8.53 11.22
N ALA A 48 5.13 9.53 11.11
CA ALA A 48 6.42 9.38 10.44
C ALA A 48 7.33 8.35 11.14
N LEU A 49 7.26 8.27 12.47
CA LEU A 49 8.02 7.29 13.22
C LEU A 49 7.51 5.87 12.99
N VAL A 50 6.19 5.68 12.93
CA VAL A 50 5.57 4.38 12.58
C VAL A 50 5.93 3.98 11.16
N GLU A 51 5.91 4.92 10.21
CA GLU A 51 6.33 4.66 8.83
C GLU A 51 7.76 4.13 8.77
N GLN A 52 8.71 4.77 9.46
CA GLN A 52 10.10 4.31 9.53
C GLN A 52 10.24 2.91 10.14
N LEU A 53 9.48 2.63 11.21
CA LEU A 53 9.48 1.31 11.84
C LEU A 53 8.93 0.23 10.90
N VAL A 54 7.84 0.52 10.19
CA VAL A 54 7.22 -0.40 9.23
C VAL A 54 8.17 -0.65 8.07
N LEU A 55 8.79 0.39 7.50
CA LEU A 55 9.76 0.25 6.42
C LEU A 55 10.97 -0.58 6.86
N GLY A 56 11.49 -0.35 8.07
CA GLY A 56 12.58 -1.16 8.62
C GLY A 56 12.20 -2.62 8.82
N ALA A 57 10.98 -2.88 9.33
CA ALA A 57 10.48 -4.24 9.51
C ALA A 57 10.28 -4.96 8.16
N LEU A 58 9.73 -4.27 7.16
CA LEU A 58 9.52 -4.83 5.82
C LEU A 58 10.84 -5.11 5.09
N ALA A 59 11.85 -4.28 5.28
CA ALA A 59 13.18 -4.50 4.71
C ALA A 59 13.87 -5.78 5.24
N HIS A 60 13.41 -6.30 6.37
CA HIS A 60 13.97 -7.50 7.02
C HIS A 60 12.96 -8.63 7.16
N ALA A 61 11.73 -8.43 6.70
CA ALA A 61 10.72 -9.46 6.70
C ALA A 61 11.11 -10.55 5.70
N GLU A 62 11.04 -11.83 6.10
CA GLU A 62 11.13 -12.93 5.17
C GLU A 62 9.95 -12.83 4.19
N VAL A 63 10.25 -12.45 2.96
CA VAL A 63 9.26 -12.44 1.88
C VAL A 63 9.12 -13.87 1.38
N PRO A 64 7.94 -14.50 1.46
CA PRO A 64 7.75 -15.83 0.90
C PRO A 64 8.07 -15.79 -0.59
N ALA A 65 8.61 -16.89 -1.12
CA ALA A 65 8.89 -17.02 -2.54
C ALA A 65 7.63 -16.64 -3.35
N ALA A 66 7.82 -15.90 -4.44
CA ALA A 66 6.72 -15.48 -5.30
C ALA A 66 5.90 -16.72 -5.67
N ALA A 67 4.61 -16.70 -5.33
CA ALA A 67 3.73 -17.81 -5.67
C ALA A 67 3.78 -18.01 -7.19
N GLU A 68 4.05 -19.24 -7.63
CA GLU A 68 4.01 -19.55 -9.05
C GLU A 68 2.60 -19.23 -9.58
N SER A 69 2.50 -18.14 -10.33
CA SER A 69 1.25 -17.75 -10.97
C SER A 69 1.05 -18.67 -12.17
N THR A 70 0.37 -19.79 -11.97
CA THR A 70 -0.17 -20.54 -13.10
C THR A 70 -1.36 -19.76 -13.65
N PRO A 71 -1.31 -19.27 -14.90
CA PRO A 71 -2.44 -18.55 -15.47
C PRO A 71 -3.67 -19.45 -15.46
N LYS A 72 -4.70 -19.06 -14.69
CA LYS A 72 -5.93 -19.84 -14.49
C LYS A 72 -6.72 -20.05 -15.79
N ARG A 73 -6.48 -19.21 -16.81
CA ARG A 73 -7.05 -19.34 -18.15
C ARG A 73 -5.92 -19.53 -19.15
N ARG A 74 -6.11 -20.47 -20.07
CA ARG A 74 -5.28 -20.55 -21.28
C ARG A 74 -5.42 -19.21 -22.01
N HIS A 75 -4.31 -18.52 -22.21
CA HIS A 75 -4.29 -17.37 -23.09
C HIS A 75 -4.70 -17.85 -24.49
N THR A 76 -5.70 -17.22 -25.09
CA THR A 76 -6.03 -17.44 -26.50
C THR A 76 -4.89 -16.87 -27.34
N THR A 77 -4.35 -17.70 -28.23
CA THR A 77 -3.30 -17.23 -29.15
C THR A 77 -3.90 -16.26 -30.16
N TYR A 78 -3.05 -15.41 -30.75
CA TYR A 78 -3.48 -14.49 -31.80
C TYR A 78 -4.22 -15.22 -32.92
N GLU A 79 -3.67 -16.35 -33.39
CA GLU A 79 -4.29 -17.16 -34.44
C GLU A 79 -5.67 -17.70 -34.05
N GLN A 80 -5.88 -18.09 -32.79
CA GLN A 80 -7.20 -18.49 -32.30
C GLN A 80 -8.18 -17.31 -32.30
N ALA A 81 -7.72 -16.12 -31.92
CA ALA A 81 -8.54 -14.90 -31.91
C ALA A 81 -8.90 -14.42 -33.33
N THR A 82 -8.06 -14.67 -34.33
CA THR A 82 -8.26 -14.23 -35.72
C THR A 82 -8.87 -15.31 -36.63
N SER A 83 -9.08 -16.53 -36.14
CA SER A 83 -9.62 -17.65 -36.94
C SER A 83 -10.99 -17.40 -37.59
N GLY A 84 -11.79 -16.48 -37.04
CA GLY A 84 -13.09 -16.07 -37.58
C GLY A 84 -13.09 -14.74 -38.32
N TYR A 85 -11.95 -14.05 -38.45
CA TYR A 85 -11.88 -12.76 -39.12
C TYR A 85 -11.92 -12.96 -40.63
N ARG A 86 -13.01 -12.52 -41.28
CA ARG A 86 -13.07 -12.30 -42.73
C ARG A 86 -13.00 -10.79 -42.97
N ALA A 87 -12.05 -10.37 -43.79
CA ALA A 87 -12.06 -9.03 -44.34
C ALA A 87 -13.16 -9.00 -45.42
N ASP A 88 -14.22 -8.25 -45.16
CA ASP A 88 -15.27 -7.94 -46.14
C ASP A 88 -14.70 -7.08 -47.29
#